data_AF-A0A0G0SLX8-F1
#
_entry.id   AF-A0A0G0SLX8-F1
#
_cell.length_a   1.000
_cell.length_b   1.000
_cell.length_c   1.000
_cell.angle_alpha   90.00
_cell.angle_beta   90.00
_cell.angle_gamma   90.00
#
_symmetry.space_group_name_H-M   'P 1'
#
loop_
_entity.id
_entity.type
_entity.pdbx_description
1 polymer ?
#
loop_
_entity_poly.entity_id
_entity_poly.type
_entity_poly.pdbx_seq_one_letter_code
_entity_poly.pdbx_strand_id
1 'polypeptide(L)'
;MEVTDIIQPGQGERKGIENWLKGATQEEIITAIINSGRDPLTGLLNRRGGLEEIERVKLILEANKHELAKAGSLGEEHAGLRLLGVASIQIYAMDLSGFKGYNDKFGQEEGDKMLKKFAGGMLQTFHRSTDICMRWGGDEFLVIVFNSKVTDENVLAAEKAKLDVFLGGGVSTYVVLGNLAGDKDILKGINGAFKELAEVKKVGPVDSTGRSTSGGFKMIDLGEING
;
A
#
# COMPACT_ATOMS: atom_id res chain seq x y z
N MET A 1 -22.23 11.13 -4.47
CA MET A 1 -20.95 11.81 -4.26
C MET A 1 -20.22 10.95 -3.27
N GLU A 2 -19.11 10.35 -3.67
CA GLU A 2 -18.38 9.49 -2.75
C GLU A 2 -17.63 10.36 -1.76
N VAL A 3 -17.47 9.85 -0.55
CA VAL A 3 -16.82 10.55 0.55
C VAL A 3 -15.37 10.96 0.23
N THR A 4 -14.74 10.24 -0.69
CA THR A 4 -13.40 10.51 -1.23
C THR A 4 -13.27 11.85 -1.94
N ASP A 5 -14.37 12.38 -2.50
CA ASP A 5 -14.36 13.59 -3.34
C ASP A 5 -14.15 14.86 -2.51
N ILE A 6 -14.39 14.81 -1.19
CA ILE A 6 -14.56 15.99 -0.34
C ILE A 6 -13.26 16.77 -0.09
N ILE A 7 -12.11 16.12 -0.07
CA ILE A 7 -10.87 16.75 0.43
C ILE A 7 -9.91 17.19 -0.70
N GLN A 8 -10.05 16.73 -1.95
CA GLN A 8 -9.34 17.29 -3.12
C GLN A 8 -10.18 17.28 -4.41
N PRO A 9 -11.33 17.96 -4.43
CA PRO A 9 -12.22 17.96 -5.58
C PRO A 9 -11.68 18.73 -6.79
N GLY A 10 -11.93 18.20 -7.99
CA GLY A 10 -11.87 18.94 -9.24
C GLY A 10 -12.87 20.12 -9.24
N GLN A 11 -12.71 21.09 -10.15
CA GLN A 11 -13.54 22.31 -10.12
C GLN A 11 -15.06 22.05 -10.22
N GLY A 12 -15.49 21.01 -10.95
CA GLY A 12 -16.90 20.60 -11.01
C GLY A 12 -17.39 19.90 -9.73
N GLU A 13 -16.54 19.12 -9.09
CA GLU A 13 -16.82 18.42 -7.83
C GLU A 13 -16.90 19.38 -6.65
N ARG A 14 -16.10 20.46 -6.64
CA ARG A 14 -16.13 21.52 -5.62
C ARG A 14 -17.54 22.09 -5.45
N LYS A 15 -18.19 22.40 -6.58
CA LYS A 15 -19.55 22.95 -6.59
C LYS A 15 -20.58 21.93 -6.08
N GLY A 16 -20.35 20.65 -6.32
CA GLY A 16 -21.16 19.56 -5.74
C GLY A 16 -21.03 19.51 -4.23
N ILE A 17 -19.80 19.50 -3.72
CA ILE A 17 -19.49 19.45 -2.27
C ILE A 17 -20.04 20.66 -1.55
N GLU A 18 -19.82 21.87 -2.08
CA GLU A 18 -20.37 23.11 -1.52
C GLU A 18 -21.90 23.08 -1.41
N ASN A 19 -22.58 22.45 -2.37
CA ASN A 19 -24.03 22.31 -2.34
C ASN A 19 -24.48 21.24 -1.34
N TRP A 20 -23.76 20.14 -1.21
CA TRP A 20 -24.04 19.11 -0.20
C TRP A 20 -23.81 19.64 1.22
N LEU A 21 -22.72 20.38 1.45
CA LEU A 21 -22.39 20.98 2.75
C LEU A 21 -23.49 21.92 3.28
N LYS A 22 -24.27 22.55 2.41
CA LYS A 22 -25.40 23.43 2.80
C LYS A 22 -26.55 22.68 3.47
N GLY A 23 -26.66 21.37 3.26
CA GLY A 23 -27.72 20.52 3.81
C GLY A 23 -27.23 19.40 4.73
N ALA A 24 -25.91 19.19 4.83
CA ALA A 24 -25.32 18.15 5.65
C ALA A 24 -25.26 18.54 7.13
N THR A 25 -25.52 17.58 8.00
CA THR A 25 -25.30 17.69 9.44
C THR A 25 -23.80 17.64 9.77
N GLN A 26 -23.46 18.11 10.97
CA GLN A 26 -22.07 18.04 11.46
C GLN A 26 -21.55 16.59 11.52
N GLU A 27 -22.40 15.64 11.89
CA GLU A 27 -22.05 14.22 11.94
C GLU A 27 -21.74 13.65 10.55
N GLU A 28 -22.55 14.00 9.54
CA GLU A 28 -22.31 13.58 8.15
C GLU A 28 -21.00 14.17 7.61
N ILE A 29 -20.72 15.44 7.91
CA ILE A 29 -19.47 16.09 7.50
C ILE A 29 -18.26 15.40 8.17
N ILE A 30 -18.32 15.17 9.48
CA ILE A 30 -17.23 14.51 10.22
C ILE A 30 -17.02 13.08 9.71
N THR A 31 -18.10 12.32 9.53
CA THR A 31 -18.05 10.96 8.99
C THR A 31 -17.41 10.94 7.61
N ALA A 32 -17.74 11.92 6.78
CA ALA A 32 -17.17 12.03 5.46
C ALA A 32 -15.66 12.35 5.51
N ILE A 33 -15.24 13.27 6.37
CA ILE A 33 -13.80 13.56 6.56
C ILE A 33 -13.05 12.31 7.06
N ILE A 34 -13.62 11.57 8.01
CA ILE A 34 -13.00 10.36 8.57
C ILE A 34 -12.84 9.27 7.50
N ASN A 35 -13.86 9.09 6.65
CA ASN A 35 -13.88 8.01 5.67
C ASN A 35 -13.17 8.36 4.35
N SER A 36 -12.83 9.63 4.09
CA SER A 36 -12.21 10.04 2.82
C SER A 36 -10.82 9.45 2.59
N GLY A 37 -10.14 9.03 3.66
CA GLY A 37 -8.85 8.34 3.59
C GLY A 37 -8.98 6.83 3.34
N ARG A 38 -10.20 6.29 3.26
CA ARG A 38 -10.47 4.86 3.09
C ARG A 38 -11.03 4.54 1.71
N ASP A 39 -10.74 3.33 1.25
CA ASP A 39 -11.37 2.73 0.09
C ASP A 39 -12.79 2.28 0.48
N PRO A 40 -13.85 2.77 -0.19
CA PRO A 40 -15.23 2.50 0.22
C PRO A 40 -15.64 1.04 0.06
N LEU A 41 -14.95 0.27 -0.80
CA LEU A 41 -15.26 -1.13 -1.04
C LEU A 41 -14.68 -2.04 0.04
N THR A 42 -13.40 -1.86 0.35
CA THR A 42 -12.60 -2.77 1.19
C THR A 42 -12.41 -2.26 2.62
N GLY A 43 -12.59 -0.96 2.86
CA GLY A 43 -12.33 -0.32 4.16
C GLY A 43 -10.86 -0.11 4.48
N LEU A 44 -9.93 -0.58 3.62
CA LEU A 44 -8.51 -0.27 3.70
C LEU A 44 -8.28 1.23 3.51
N LEU A 45 -7.06 1.71 3.76
CA LEU A 45 -6.69 3.04 3.27
C LEU A 45 -6.79 3.04 1.74
N ASN A 46 -7.29 4.13 1.17
CA ASN A 46 -7.11 4.35 -0.27
C ASN A 46 -5.70 4.89 -0.53
N ARG A 47 -5.28 4.96 -1.79
CA ARG A 47 -3.96 5.49 -2.18
C ARG A 47 -3.63 6.81 -1.49
N ARG A 48 -4.58 7.75 -1.46
CA ARG A 48 -4.36 9.06 -0.85
C ARG A 48 -4.20 8.98 0.66
N GLY A 49 -5.10 8.29 1.37
CA GLY A 49 -5.02 8.12 2.81
C GLY A 49 -3.74 7.41 3.24
N GLY A 50 -3.29 6.42 2.45
CA GLY A 50 -2.00 5.77 2.64
C GLY A 50 -0.82 6.72 2.50
N LEU A 51 -0.81 7.58 1.47
CA LEU A 51 0.21 8.62 1.29
C LEU A 51 0.19 9.67 2.42
N GLU A 52 -0.97 10.04 2.92
CA GLU A 52 -1.11 10.95 4.06
C GLU A 52 -0.51 10.35 5.35
N GLU A 53 -0.70 9.05 5.61
CA GLU A 53 -0.06 8.39 6.76
C GLU A 53 1.48 8.36 6.62
N ILE A 54 2.00 8.12 5.41
CA ILE A 54 3.45 8.16 5.15
C ILE A 54 4.01 9.58 5.36
N GLU A 55 3.30 10.60 4.87
CA GLU A 55 3.71 11.99 5.06
C GLU A 55 3.69 12.37 6.55
N ARG A 56 2.70 11.91 7.32
CA ARG A 56 2.67 12.10 8.78
C ARG A 56 3.86 11.46 9.46
N VAL A 57 4.24 10.25 9.06
CA VAL A 57 5.46 9.60 9.55
C VAL A 57 6.66 10.51 9.25
N LYS A 58 6.83 10.97 8.01
CA LYS A 58 7.91 11.91 7.62
C LYS A 58 7.94 13.18 8.48
N LEU A 59 6.78 13.82 8.69
CA LEU A 59 6.67 15.03 9.51
C LEU A 59 7.08 14.80 10.97
N ILE A 60 6.63 13.69 11.58
CA ILE A 60 7.02 13.33 12.95
C ILE A 60 8.54 13.15 13.04
N LEU A 61 9.14 12.56 12.02
CA LEU A 61 10.58 12.33 11.98
C LEU A 61 11.36 13.63 11.83
N GLU A 62 10.91 14.51 10.95
CA GLU A 62 11.49 15.85 10.76
C GLU A 62 11.37 16.73 11.99
N ALA A 63 10.23 16.71 12.67
CA ALA A 63 10.04 17.42 13.94
C ALA A 63 11.02 16.91 15.01
N ASN A 64 11.26 15.59 15.06
CA ASN A 64 12.22 14.99 15.97
C ASN A 64 13.69 15.28 15.60
N LYS A 65 14.03 15.52 14.31
CA LYS A 65 15.39 15.88 13.88
C LYS A 65 15.93 17.12 14.61
N HIS A 66 15.09 18.10 14.94
CA HIS A 66 15.53 19.32 15.63
C HIS A 66 15.95 19.06 17.09
N GLU A 67 15.25 18.17 17.80
CA GLU A 67 15.66 17.73 19.14
C GLU A 67 16.90 16.84 19.06
N LEU A 68 17.02 16.03 18.02
CA LEU A 68 18.12 15.09 17.82
C LEU A 68 19.42 15.77 17.32
N ALA A 69 19.31 16.85 16.56
CA ALA A 69 20.44 17.71 16.18
C ALA A 69 21.12 18.36 17.40
N LYS A 70 20.36 18.65 18.46
CA LYS A 70 20.89 19.12 19.74
C LYS A 70 21.65 18.03 20.52
N ALA A 71 21.34 16.75 20.27
CA ALA A 71 21.99 15.60 20.89
C ALA A 71 23.32 15.19 20.20
N GLY A 72 23.82 15.97 19.24
CA GLY A 72 25.16 15.81 18.67
C GLY A 72 25.28 14.83 17.50
N SER A 73 24.17 14.28 16.99
CA SER A 73 24.17 13.39 15.82
C SER A 73 23.69 14.14 14.57
N LEU A 74 24.55 14.96 14.00
CA LEU A 74 24.27 15.74 12.79
C LEU A 74 24.81 15.03 11.55
N GLY A 75 23.90 14.69 10.64
CA GLY A 75 24.23 14.29 9.28
C GLY A 75 23.35 13.16 8.79
N GLU A 76 22.15 13.51 8.32
CA GLU A 76 21.51 12.92 7.12
C GLU A 76 20.03 13.32 7.06
N GLU A 77 19.53 13.58 5.86
CA GLU A 77 18.14 13.94 5.52
C GLU A 77 17.12 12.85 5.93
N HIS A 78 17.61 11.74 6.48
CA HIS A 78 16.97 10.44 6.53
C HIS A 78 17.14 9.75 7.91
N ALA A 79 17.97 10.28 8.81
CA ALA A 79 18.28 9.64 10.11
C ALA A 79 17.10 9.48 11.09
N GLY A 80 15.99 10.19 10.88
CA GLY A 80 14.87 10.23 11.84
C GLY A 80 14.28 8.86 12.16
N LEU A 81 14.13 7.98 11.15
CA LEU A 81 13.49 6.67 11.34
C LEU A 81 14.37 5.74 12.16
N ARG A 82 15.68 5.71 11.86
CA ARG A 82 16.65 4.96 12.66
C ARG A 82 16.65 5.39 14.12
N LEU A 83 16.47 6.69 14.39
CA LEU A 83 16.44 7.23 15.75
C LEU A 83 15.17 6.81 16.52
N LEU A 84 14.07 6.50 15.82
CA LEU A 84 12.89 5.83 16.41
C LEU A 84 13.04 4.30 16.50
N GLY A 85 14.24 3.76 16.22
CA GLY A 85 14.49 2.33 16.19
C GLY A 85 13.96 1.64 14.94
N VAL A 86 13.58 2.38 13.88
CA VAL A 86 13.24 1.81 12.58
C VAL A 86 14.51 1.56 11.78
N ALA A 87 14.96 0.31 11.78
CA ALA A 87 16.14 -0.13 11.06
C ALA A 87 15.84 -0.48 9.59
N SER A 88 14.65 -0.99 9.30
CA SER A 88 14.23 -1.43 7.97
C SER A 88 12.76 -1.13 7.70
N ILE A 89 12.44 -0.97 6.42
CA ILE A 89 11.09 -0.81 5.90
C ILE A 89 10.92 -1.81 4.78
N GLN A 90 9.79 -2.49 4.78
CA GLN A 90 9.39 -3.43 3.73
C GLN A 90 8.15 -2.92 3.03
N ILE A 91 8.20 -2.95 1.70
CA ILE A 91 7.13 -2.47 0.82
C ILE A 91 6.65 -3.66 0.00
N TYR A 92 5.41 -4.08 0.21
CA TYR A 92 4.76 -5.14 -0.56
C TYR A 92 3.84 -4.48 -1.59
N ALA A 93 4.28 -4.39 -2.84
CA ALA A 93 3.44 -3.98 -3.96
C ALA A 93 2.79 -5.23 -4.55
N MET A 94 1.46 -5.24 -4.64
CA MET A 94 0.69 -6.43 -5.01
C MET A 94 -0.34 -6.16 -6.10
N ASP A 95 -0.60 -7.16 -6.93
CA ASP A 95 -1.58 -7.14 -8.02
C ASP A 95 -2.33 -8.48 -8.10
N LEU A 96 -3.64 -8.45 -8.36
CA LEU A 96 -4.43 -9.67 -8.56
C LEU A 96 -4.47 -10.05 -10.05
N SER A 97 -3.48 -10.81 -10.50
CA SER A 97 -3.41 -11.24 -11.90
C SER A 97 -4.58 -12.16 -12.27
N GLY A 98 -5.19 -11.87 -13.41
CA GLY A 98 -6.39 -12.56 -13.90
C GLY A 98 -7.70 -11.96 -13.39
N PHE A 99 -7.68 -10.94 -12.53
CA PHE A 99 -8.88 -10.36 -11.93
C PHE A 99 -9.86 -9.79 -12.96
N LYS A 100 -9.38 -9.12 -14.01
CA LYS A 100 -10.24 -8.68 -15.12
C LYS A 100 -11.00 -9.86 -15.76
N GLY A 101 -10.29 -10.94 -16.09
CA GLY A 101 -10.91 -12.14 -16.68
C GLY A 101 -11.89 -12.82 -15.72
N TYR A 102 -11.64 -12.75 -14.42
CA TYR A 102 -12.59 -13.19 -13.41
C TYR A 102 -13.87 -12.34 -13.44
N ASN A 103 -13.76 -11.01 -13.47
CA ASN A 103 -14.92 -10.12 -13.58
C ASN A 103 -15.70 -10.32 -14.88
N ASP A 104 -15.00 -10.51 -16.00
CA ASP A 104 -15.63 -10.77 -17.30
C ASP A 104 -16.46 -12.08 -17.26
N LYS A 105 -16.05 -13.06 -16.45
CA LYS A 105 -16.70 -14.37 -16.34
C LYS A 105 -17.79 -14.43 -15.26
N PHE A 106 -17.57 -13.82 -14.11
CA PHE A 106 -18.41 -13.97 -12.92
C PHE A 106 -19.15 -12.69 -12.51
N GLY A 107 -18.87 -11.57 -13.19
CA GLY A 107 -19.47 -10.27 -12.92
C GLY A 107 -18.73 -9.45 -11.87
N GLN A 108 -18.93 -8.13 -11.92
CA GLN A 108 -18.25 -7.17 -11.05
C GLN A 108 -18.56 -7.39 -9.56
N GLU A 109 -19.79 -7.80 -9.22
CA GLU A 109 -20.15 -8.07 -7.82
C GLU A 109 -19.34 -9.20 -7.19
N GLU A 110 -19.00 -10.24 -7.95
CA GLU A 110 -18.13 -11.31 -7.48
C GLU A 110 -16.68 -10.83 -7.34
N GLY A 111 -16.22 -9.97 -8.25
CA GLY A 111 -14.94 -9.26 -8.13
C GLY A 111 -14.85 -8.45 -6.84
N ASP A 112 -15.90 -7.69 -6.54
CA ASP A 112 -16.00 -6.89 -5.32
C ASP A 112 -15.95 -7.74 -4.05
N LYS A 113 -16.59 -8.92 -4.06
CA LYS A 113 -16.49 -9.90 -2.96
C LYS A 113 -15.07 -10.44 -2.82
N MET A 114 -14.37 -10.70 -3.93
CA MET A 114 -12.98 -11.15 -3.89
C MET A 114 -12.06 -10.07 -3.30
N LEU A 115 -12.19 -8.82 -3.74
CA LEU A 115 -11.41 -7.70 -3.23
C LEU A 115 -11.60 -7.50 -1.71
N LYS A 116 -12.86 -7.61 -1.23
CA LYS A 116 -13.17 -7.56 0.21
C LYS A 116 -12.51 -8.69 0.99
N LYS A 117 -12.58 -9.93 0.48
CA LYS A 117 -11.94 -11.09 1.12
C LYS A 117 -10.43 -10.95 1.16
N PHE A 118 -9.83 -10.53 0.04
CA PHE A 118 -8.40 -10.30 -0.06
C PHE A 118 -7.93 -9.22 0.93
N ALA A 119 -8.63 -8.09 1.01
CA ALA A 119 -8.37 -7.05 1.99
C ALA A 119 -8.48 -7.55 3.44
N GLY A 120 -9.48 -8.38 3.75
CA GLY A 120 -9.59 -9.04 5.05
C GLY A 120 -8.40 -9.96 5.36
N GLY A 121 -7.95 -10.73 4.38
CA GLY A 121 -6.75 -11.57 4.47
C GLY A 121 -5.46 -10.78 4.68
N MET A 122 -5.33 -9.62 4.03
CA MET A 122 -4.23 -8.69 4.26
C MET A 122 -4.20 -8.20 5.70
N LEU A 123 -5.34 -7.74 6.24
CA LEU A 123 -5.41 -7.26 7.64
C LEU A 123 -5.14 -8.36 8.67
N GLN A 124 -5.45 -9.62 8.36
CA GLN A 124 -5.09 -10.76 9.21
C GLN A 124 -3.59 -11.08 9.14
N THR A 125 -2.99 -10.92 7.97
CA THR A 125 -1.56 -11.20 7.75
C THR A 125 -0.70 -10.08 8.35
N PHE A 126 -1.02 -8.83 8.03
CA PHE A 126 -0.33 -7.61 8.44
C PHE A 126 -1.16 -6.89 9.51
N HIS A 127 -1.17 -7.48 10.70
CA HIS A 127 -2.07 -7.12 11.80
C HIS A 127 -1.42 -6.21 12.85
N ARG A 128 -0.17 -5.78 12.66
CA ARG A 128 0.47 -4.88 13.64
C ARG A 128 -0.13 -3.50 13.50
N SER A 129 -0.22 -2.77 14.61
CA SER A 129 -0.70 -1.38 14.61
C SER A 129 0.17 -0.42 13.80
N THR A 130 1.38 -0.83 13.44
CA THR A 130 2.34 -0.08 12.62
C THR A 130 2.24 -0.40 11.14
N ASP A 131 1.52 -1.45 10.74
CA ASP A 131 1.44 -1.88 9.35
C ASP A 131 0.45 -0.97 8.60
N ILE A 132 0.88 -0.43 7.46
CA ILE A 132 0.03 0.43 6.63
C ILE A 132 -0.50 -0.40 5.47
N CYS A 133 -1.76 -0.82 5.54
CA CYS A 133 -2.44 -1.57 4.47
C CYS A 133 -3.34 -0.65 3.65
N MET A 134 -3.15 -0.64 2.33
CA MET A 134 -3.95 0.19 1.44
C MET A 134 -4.30 -0.53 0.12
N ARG A 135 -5.44 -0.17 -0.45
CA ARG A 135 -5.77 -0.47 -1.84
C ARG A 135 -5.28 0.68 -2.71
N TRP A 136 -4.31 0.39 -3.56
CA TRP A 136 -3.64 1.40 -4.38
C TRP A 136 -4.54 1.86 -5.54
N GLY A 137 -5.32 0.95 -6.10
CA GLY A 137 -6.34 1.24 -7.12
C GLY A 137 -6.72 -0.02 -7.89
N GLY A 138 -7.98 -0.15 -8.31
CA GLY A 138 -8.43 -1.34 -9.03
C GLY A 138 -8.16 -2.63 -8.25
N ASP A 139 -7.30 -3.48 -8.76
CA ASP A 139 -6.84 -4.76 -8.18
C ASP A 139 -5.43 -4.70 -7.59
N GLU A 140 -4.86 -3.49 -7.44
CA GLU A 140 -3.54 -3.26 -6.87
C GLU A 140 -3.61 -2.90 -5.37
N PHE A 141 -2.71 -3.47 -4.59
CA PHE A 141 -2.62 -3.31 -3.14
C PHE A 141 -1.20 -2.97 -2.71
N LEU A 142 -1.06 -2.28 -1.58
CA LEU A 142 0.23 -1.90 -1.01
C LEU A 142 0.22 -2.16 0.50
N VAL A 143 1.31 -2.74 1.01
CA VAL A 143 1.58 -2.81 2.44
C VAL A 143 2.94 -2.22 2.75
N ILE A 144 3.01 -1.42 3.81
CA ILE A 144 4.28 -0.93 4.38
C ILE A 144 4.42 -1.50 5.78
N VAL A 145 5.53 -2.19 6.02
CA VAL A 145 5.85 -2.81 7.32
C VAL A 145 7.17 -2.25 7.81
N PHE A 146 7.20 -1.78 9.05
CA PHE A 146 8.40 -1.28 9.71
C PHE A 146 9.05 -2.38 10.54
N ASN A 147 10.39 -2.45 10.54
CA ASN A 147 11.18 -3.42 11.31
C ASN A 147 10.78 -4.89 11.08
N SER A 148 10.40 -5.21 9.84
CA SER A 148 10.17 -6.59 9.44
C SER A 148 11.49 -7.27 9.07
N LYS A 149 11.50 -8.60 9.23
CA LYS A 149 12.65 -9.48 8.99
C LYS A 149 12.40 -10.46 7.84
N VAL A 150 11.46 -10.18 6.93
CA VAL A 150 11.27 -11.04 5.75
C VAL A 150 12.46 -10.85 4.82
N THR A 151 13.51 -11.62 5.06
CA THR A 151 14.75 -11.59 4.28
C THR A 151 14.89 -12.82 3.38
N ASP A 152 13.90 -13.71 3.40
CA ASP A 152 13.93 -15.02 2.75
C ASP A 152 12.73 -15.18 1.81
N GLU A 153 13.00 -15.62 0.59
CA GLU A 153 12.01 -15.87 -0.46
C GLU A 153 10.94 -16.89 -0.05
N ASN A 154 11.28 -17.90 0.76
CA ASN A 154 10.32 -18.88 1.26
C ASN A 154 9.32 -18.26 2.24
N VAL A 155 9.76 -17.28 3.03
CA VAL A 155 8.85 -16.56 3.94
C VAL A 155 7.88 -15.71 3.13
N LEU A 156 8.38 -15.00 2.10
CA LEU A 156 7.55 -14.23 1.18
C LEU A 156 6.55 -15.15 0.43
N ALA A 157 7.01 -16.30 -0.05
CA ALA A 157 6.15 -17.30 -0.68
C ALA A 157 5.05 -17.79 0.26
N ALA A 158 5.37 -18.02 1.54
CA ALA A 158 4.40 -18.44 2.55
C ALA A 158 3.38 -17.33 2.87
N GLU A 159 3.82 -16.07 2.96
CA GLU A 159 2.91 -14.92 3.15
C GLU A 159 1.97 -14.75 1.96
N LYS A 160 2.51 -14.81 0.74
CA LYS A 160 1.72 -14.82 -0.49
C LYS A 160 0.70 -15.95 -0.50
N ALA A 161 1.10 -17.17 -0.15
CA ALA A 161 0.21 -18.32 -0.11
C ALA A 161 -0.97 -18.14 0.87
N LYS A 162 -0.75 -17.46 2.00
CA LYS A 162 -1.84 -17.10 2.94
C LYS A 162 -2.85 -16.14 2.30
N LEU A 163 -2.39 -15.22 1.46
CA LEU A 163 -3.26 -14.28 0.75
C LEU A 163 -4.00 -14.95 -0.42
N ASP A 164 -3.33 -15.84 -1.17
CA ASP A 164 -3.91 -16.55 -2.31
C ASP A 164 -5.10 -17.45 -1.91
N VAL A 165 -5.18 -17.91 -0.65
CA VAL A 165 -6.33 -18.68 -0.13
C VAL A 165 -7.65 -17.91 -0.25
N PHE A 166 -7.61 -16.57 -0.29
CA PHE A 166 -8.80 -15.74 -0.44
C PHE A 166 -9.22 -15.53 -1.91
N LEU A 167 -8.43 -16.04 -2.85
CA LEU A 167 -8.65 -15.91 -4.29
C LEU A 167 -9.25 -17.18 -4.88
N GLY A 168 -9.73 -17.10 -6.12
CA GLY A 168 -10.33 -18.22 -6.83
C GLY A 168 -10.52 -17.94 -8.31
N GLY A 169 -11.05 -18.91 -9.06
CA GLY A 169 -11.38 -18.74 -10.47
C GLY A 169 -10.16 -18.46 -11.38
N GLY A 170 -8.96 -18.89 -10.98
CA GLY A 170 -7.72 -18.68 -11.72
C GLY A 170 -7.01 -17.36 -11.41
N VAL A 171 -7.51 -16.58 -10.44
CA VAL A 171 -6.83 -15.37 -9.97
C VAL A 171 -5.70 -15.74 -9.00
N SER A 172 -4.56 -15.08 -9.11
CA SER A 172 -3.41 -15.24 -8.22
C SER A 172 -2.81 -13.89 -7.87
N THR A 173 -2.24 -13.74 -6.68
CA THR A 173 -1.51 -12.53 -6.33
C THR A 173 -0.12 -12.52 -6.97
N TYR A 174 0.33 -11.37 -7.43
CA TYR A 174 1.74 -11.06 -7.69
C TYR A 174 2.26 -10.17 -6.58
N VAL A 175 3.47 -10.43 -6.09
CA VAL A 175 4.04 -9.66 -4.97
C VAL A 175 5.45 -9.21 -5.31
N VAL A 176 5.70 -7.91 -5.26
CA VAL A 176 7.06 -7.36 -5.18
C VAL A 176 7.30 -6.93 -3.74
N LEU A 177 8.29 -7.56 -3.10
CA LEU A 177 8.79 -7.16 -1.79
C LEU A 177 10.05 -6.31 -1.95
N GLY A 178 9.92 -5.02 -1.74
CA GLY A 178 11.04 -4.10 -1.68
C GLY A 178 11.56 -3.93 -0.26
N ASN A 179 12.86 -4.14 -0.06
CA ASN A 179 13.54 -3.82 1.20
C ASN A 179 14.17 -2.44 1.11
N LEU A 180 13.93 -1.61 2.12
CA LEU A 180 14.45 -0.25 2.20
C LEU A 180 15.11 -0.06 3.56
N ALA A 181 16.32 0.51 3.57
CA ALA A 181 16.95 0.92 4.83
C ALA A 181 16.08 1.97 5.52
N GLY A 182 15.98 1.90 6.85
CA GLY A 182 14.99 2.66 7.62
C GLY A 182 15.01 4.16 7.39
N ASP A 183 16.15 4.71 6.97
CA ASP A 183 16.34 6.13 6.73
C ASP A 183 15.86 6.61 5.34
N LYS A 184 15.81 5.75 4.32
CA LYS A 184 15.58 6.16 2.93
C LYS A 184 14.14 6.62 2.64
N ASP A 185 13.98 7.32 1.52
CA ASP A 185 12.70 7.85 1.02
C ASP A 185 11.69 6.73 0.68
N ILE A 186 10.65 6.62 1.52
CA ILE A 186 9.57 5.64 1.38
C ILE A 186 8.80 5.83 0.07
N LEU A 187 8.55 7.07 -0.36
CA LEU A 187 7.77 7.36 -1.56
C LEU A 187 8.52 6.91 -2.82
N LYS A 188 9.84 7.15 -2.87
CA LYS A 188 10.70 6.60 -3.92
C LYS A 188 10.67 5.07 -3.90
N GLY A 189 10.74 4.46 -2.73
CA GLY A 189 10.62 3.01 -2.57
C GLY A 189 9.32 2.43 -3.13
N ILE A 190 8.18 3.06 -2.85
CA ILE A 190 6.86 2.66 -3.36
C ILE A 190 6.83 2.72 -4.89
N ASN A 191 7.30 3.83 -5.47
CA ASN A 191 7.36 3.99 -6.92
C ASN A 191 8.25 2.94 -7.58
N GLY A 192 9.41 2.63 -6.96
CA GLY A 192 10.30 1.56 -7.40
C GLY A 192 9.63 0.18 -7.39
N ALA A 193 8.93 -0.15 -6.31
CA ALA A 193 8.23 -1.43 -6.16
C ALA A 193 7.10 -1.59 -7.20
N PHE A 194 6.28 -0.56 -7.44
CA PHE A 194 5.23 -0.62 -8.46
C PHE A 194 5.78 -0.65 -9.89
N LYS A 195 6.89 0.06 -10.16
CA LYS A 195 7.57 -0.04 -11.45
C LYS A 195 8.03 -1.48 -11.71
N GLU A 196 8.63 -2.12 -10.72
CA GLU A 196 9.05 -3.51 -10.83
C GLU A 196 7.85 -4.45 -11.00
N LEU A 197 6.78 -4.25 -10.25
CA LEU A 197 5.55 -5.04 -10.37
C LEU A 197 4.99 -4.96 -11.80
N ALA A 198 5.02 -3.78 -12.42
CA ALA A 198 4.61 -3.61 -13.81
C ALA A 198 5.49 -4.37 -14.80
N GLU A 199 6.81 -4.47 -14.57
CA GLU A 199 7.71 -5.26 -15.41
C GLU A 199 7.46 -6.77 -15.25
N VAL A 200 7.28 -7.25 -14.02
CA VAL A 200 6.95 -8.66 -13.75
C VAL A 200 5.62 -9.05 -14.42
N LYS A 201 4.62 -8.15 -14.42
CA LYS A 201 3.34 -8.37 -15.11
C LYS A 201 3.47 -8.54 -16.62
N LYS A 202 4.48 -7.94 -17.27
CA LYS A 202 4.70 -8.06 -18.74
C LYS A 202 5.33 -9.40 -19.13
N VAL A 203 6.30 -9.86 -18.35
CA VAL A 203 7.06 -11.08 -18.64
C VAL A 203 6.31 -12.34 -18.21
N GLY A 204 5.34 -12.17 -17.31
CA GLY A 204 4.69 -13.28 -16.63
C GLY A 204 5.48 -13.73 -15.40
N PRO A 205 4.87 -14.56 -14.57
CA PRO A 205 5.42 -14.90 -13.27
C PRO A 205 6.62 -15.83 -13.48
N VAL A 206 7.78 -15.44 -12.96
CA VAL A 206 8.98 -16.29 -12.94
C VAL A 206 9.52 -16.38 -11.52
N ASP A 207 9.98 -17.56 -11.11
CA ASP A 207 10.69 -17.72 -9.84
C ASP A 207 12.08 -17.05 -9.87
N SER A 208 12.80 -17.07 -8.74
CA SER A 208 14.17 -16.53 -8.66
C SER A 208 15.18 -17.22 -9.58
N THR A 209 14.80 -18.32 -10.22
CA THR A 209 15.59 -19.04 -11.24
C THR A 209 15.13 -18.76 -12.68
N GLY A 210 14.15 -17.89 -12.88
CA GLY A 210 13.62 -17.52 -14.20
C GLY A 210 12.59 -18.50 -14.78
N ARG A 211 12.08 -19.46 -13.99
CA ARG A 211 11.08 -20.43 -14.45
C ARG A 211 9.66 -19.93 -14.28
N SER A 212 8.81 -20.13 -15.29
CA SER A 212 7.41 -19.69 -15.27
C SER A 212 6.60 -20.37 -14.16
N THR A 213 5.84 -19.61 -13.37
CA THR A 213 4.97 -20.12 -12.28
C THR A 213 3.50 -19.74 -12.50
N SER A 214 2.55 -20.14 -11.63
CA SER A 214 1.14 -19.73 -11.73
C SER A 214 0.82 -18.45 -10.95
N GLY A 215 1.85 -17.79 -10.41
CA GLY A 215 1.82 -16.58 -9.60
C GLY A 215 3.25 -16.26 -9.14
N GLY A 216 3.65 -15.00 -9.25
CA GLY A 216 5.04 -14.57 -9.09
C GLY A 216 5.26 -13.84 -7.77
N PHE A 217 6.44 -13.99 -7.20
CA PHE A 217 6.96 -13.04 -6.22
C PHE A 217 8.39 -12.64 -6.59
N LYS A 218 8.78 -11.42 -6.23
CA LYS A 218 10.13 -10.93 -6.45
C LYS A 218 10.57 -10.11 -5.25
N MET A 219 11.76 -10.40 -4.73
CA MET A 219 12.41 -9.52 -3.76
C MET A 219 13.35 -8.56 -4.48
N ILE A 220 13.34 -7.28 -4.08
CA ILE A 220 14.26 -6.26 -4.59
C ILE A 220 14.85 -5.46 -3.42
N ASP A 221 16.10 -5.04 -3.57
CA ASP A 221 16.66 -3.99 -2.73
C ASP A 221 16.31 -2.63 -3.35
N LEU A 222 15.53 -1.83 -2.62
CA LEU A 222 15.11 -0.51 -3.03
C LEU A 222 16.19 0.56 -2.75
N GLY A 223 17.19 0.24 -1.93
CA GLY A 223 18.31 1.12 -1.58
C GLY A 223 19.25 1.42 -2.75
N GLU A 224 19.25 0.57 -3.78
CA GLU A 224 20.07 0.72 -5.00
C GLU A 224 19.31 1.33 -6.18
N ILE A 225 17.99 1.54 -6.05
CA ILE A 225 17.18 2.09 -7.14
C ILE A 225 17.42 3.60 -7.22
N ASN A 226 18.44 3.97 -7.99
CA ASN A 226 18.65 5.33 -8.46
C ASN A 226 17.49 5.72 -9.39
N GLY A 227 16.60 6.56 -8.87
CA GLY A 227 15.60 7.33 -9.60
C GLY A 227 15.77 8.81 -9.36
#